data_AF-A0A1W2E0M4-F1
#
_entry.id   AF-A0A1W2E0M4-F1
#
_cell.length_a   1.000
_cell.length_b   1.000
_cell.length_c   1.000
_cell.angle_alpha   90.00
_cell.angle_beta   90.00
_cell.angle_gamma   90.00
#
_symmetry.space_group_name_H-M   'P 1'
#
loop_
_entity.id
_entity.type
_entity.pdbx_description
1 polymer ?
#
loop_
_entity_poly.entity_id
_entity_poly.type
_entity_poly.pdbx_seq_one_letter_code
_entity_poly.pdbx_strand_id
1 'polypeptide(L)'
;MVRPLFRAAVAAAALTYATFGHASIGCVDATFRPKAGQPEQPMPAGFDACASGAVIVHDNTNVWRCQVKPGFEDKVNATYLIVVEKGGRIVAQERDDIIGGPLDAMRWHEVDFDRDGKREHVIATRVIETPAHAIQNWRVRIFSADWAKVIASFESVEDFGPDALFRVSEDQPCVLLQTVYDAVDAETEQLKLKGELWTVADGELAALDGAPEDRLLDAAFIAERRQGMVPGEIERTPYRWLYRRDHDRTGSAQ
;
A
#
# COMPACT_ATOMS: atom_id res chain seq x y z
N MET A 1 43.88 -25.63 0.98
CA MET A 1 43.61 -24.22 1.33
C MET A 1 42.96 -23.58 0.13
N VAL A 2 41.72 -23.09 0.06
CA VAL A 2 40.62 -22.84 1.01
C VAL A 2 39.32 -22.98 0.18
N ARG A 3 38.30 -23.68 0.70
CA ARG A 3 36.92 -23.64 0.20
C ARG A 3 36.23 -22.38 0.77
N PRO A 4 35.28 -21.79 0.04
CA PRO A 4 33.86 -21.94 0.41
C PRO A 4 32.99 -22.18 -0.84
N LEU A 5 31.97 -23.05 -0.96
CA LEU A 5 30.94 -23.56 -0.05
C LEU A 5 30.34 -22.50 0.86
N PHE A 6 29.28 -21.85 0.37
CA PHE A 6 27.93 -21.81 0.98
C PHE A 6 27.03 -20.98 0.06
N ARG A 7 26.34 -21.63 -0.88
CA ARG A 7 25.09 -21.09 -1.43
C ARG A 7 24.04 -21.41 -0.37
N ALA A 8 23.62 -20.40 0.38
CA ALA A 8 22.49 -20.54 1.29
C ALA A 8 21.26 -20.91 0.45
N ALA A 9 20.69 -22.08 0.74
CA ALA A 9 19.37 -22.43 0.27
C ALA A 9 18.39 -21.56 1.06
N VAL A 10 17.72 -20.62 0.39
CA VAL A 10 16.57 -19.93 0.96
C VAL A 10 15.49 -20.98 1.12
N ALA A 11 15.25 -21.39 2.37
CA ALA A 11 14.14 -22.27 2.68
C ALA A 11 12.86 -21.45 2.51
N ALA A 12 12.19 -21.63 1.38
CA ALA A 12 10.80 -21.21 1.22
C ALA A 12 9.98 -21.97 2.27
N ALA A 13 9.70 -21.33 3.41
CA ALA A 13 8.77 -21.84 4.38
C ALA A 13 7.39 -21.83 3.72
N ALA A 14 6.92 -22.99 3.27
CA ALA A 14 5.56 -23.17 2.80
C ALA A 14 4.61 -22.89 3.97
N LEU A 15 4.07 -21.67 4.01
CA LEU A 15 3.01 -21.30 4.94
C LEU A 15 1.72 -21.98 4.49
N THR A 16 1.40 -23.11 5.12
CA THR A 16 0.09 -23.74 4.98
C THR A 16 -0.94 -22.95 5.80
N TYR A 17 -1.59 -21.99 5.14
CA TYR A 17 -2.72 -21.25 5.70
C TYR A 17 -3.95 -22.14 5.75
N ALA A 18 -4.18 -22.79 6.90
CA ALA A 18 -5.46 -23.44 7.17
C ALA A 18 -6.53 -22.36 7.39
N THR A 19 -7.59 -22.41 6.60
CA THR A 19 -8.76 -21.51 6.63
C THR A 19 -9.49 -21.61 7.97
N PHE A 20 -9.10 -20.77 8.93
CA PHE A 20 -9.84 -20.51 10.16
C PHE A 20 -9.84 -19.00 10.37
N GLY A 21 -11.00 -18.44 10.73
CA GLY A 21 -11.23 -17.01 10.96
C GLY A 21 -10.45 -16.47 12.16
N HIS A 22 -9.13 -16.46 12.05
CA HIS A 22 -8.23 -15.90 13.04
C HIS A 22 -8.33 -14.38 12.99
N ALA A 23 -8.34 -13.78 14.17
CA ALA A 23 -8.16 -12.34 14.31
C ALA A 23 -6.78 -11.98 13.75
N SER A 24 -6.72 -11.30 12.61
CA SER A 24 -5.48 -10.70 12.11
C SER A 24 -4.92 -9.72 13.13
N ILE A 25 -3.61 -9.71 13.24
CA ILE A 25 -2.89 -8.71 14.02
C ILE A 25 -2.36 -7.69 13.02
N GLY A 26 -2.74 -6.41 13.19
CA GLY A 26 -2.22 -5.33 12.36
C GLY A 26 -0.70 -5.21 12.51
N CYS A 27 -0.01 -4.98 11.40
CA CYS A 27 1.43 -4.76 11.38
C CYS A 27 1.81 -3.28 11.34
N VAL A 28 0.81 -2.40 11.32
CA VAL A 28 0.97 -0.96 11.21
C VAL A 28 0.74 -0.33 12.57
N ASP A 29 1.80 0.12 13.21
CA ASP A 29 1.70 0.88 14.47
C ASP A 29 1.17 2.31 14.23
N ALA A 30 1.55 2.90 13.10
CA ALA A 30 1.19 4.25 12.74
C ALA A 30 1.00 4.39 11.22
N THR A 31 0.02 5.21 10.86
CA THR A 31 -0.18 5.66 9.48
C THR A 31 0.10 7.15 9.41
N PHE A 32 1.10 7.53 8.65
CA PHE A 32 1.46 8.92 8.42
C PHE A 32 0.80 9.42 7.13
N ARG A 33 0.30 10.66 7.17
CA ARG A 33 -0.41 11.29 6.06
C ARG A 33 -0.23 12.82 6.12
N PRO A 34 -0.35 13.53 4.98
CA PRO A 34 -0.42 14.98 5.00
C PRO A 34 -1.59 15.43 5.89
N LYS A 35 -1.43 16.57 6.58
CA LYS A 35 -2.53 17.09 7.40
C LYS A 35 -3.68 17.52 6.48
N ALA A 36 -4.92 17.26 6.89
CA ALA A 36 -6.09 17.66 6.12
C ALA A 36 -6.08 19.19 5.89
N GLY A 37 -6.21 19.62 4.64
CA GLY A 37 -6.17 21.04 4.25
C GLY A 37 -4.79 21.69 4.38
N GLN A 38 -3.72 20.90 4.54
CA GLN A 38 -2.36 21.42 4.55
C GLN A 38 -2.01 22.03 3.19
N PRO A 39 -1.50 23.29 3.15
CA PRO A 39 -0.98 23.84 1.92
C PRO A 39 0.31 23.11 1.51
N GLU A 40 0.59 23.10 0.21
CA GLU A 40 1.88 22.61 -0.28
C GLU A 40 3.04 23.36 0.38
N GLN A 41 4.08 22.62 0.72
CA GLN A 41 5.29 23.16 1.32
C GLN A 41 6.39 23.23 0.25
N PRO A 42 7.30 24.22 0.35
CA PRO A 42 8.44 24.29 -0.57
C PRO A 42 9.28 23.02 -0.47
N MET A 43 9.80 22.58 -1.61
CA MET A 43 10.77 21.48 -1.66
C MET A 43 12.07 21.87 -0.95
N PRO A 44 12.85 20.90 -0.46
CA PRO A 44 14.17 21.17 0.11
C PRO A 44 15.09 21.88 -0.88
N ALA A 45 15.99 22.70 -0.34
CA ALA A 45 16.93 23.47 -1.14
C ALA A 45 17.78 22.56 -2.04
N GLY A 46 17.97 22.96 -3.30
CA GLY A 46 18.75 22.20 -4.28
C GLY A 46 17.97 21.13 -5.04
N PHE A 47 16.66 20.97 -4.78
CA PHE A 47 15.80 20.08 -5.56
C PHE A 47 15.02 20.85 -6.64
N ASP A 48 15.62 21.00 -7.82
CA ASP A 48 15.08 21.89 -8.86
C ASP A 48 13.86 21.34 -9.61
N ALA A 49 13.65 20.02 -9.62
CA ALA A 49 12.60 19.39 -10.42
C ALA A 49 11.17 19.75 -9.96
N CYS A 50 10.99 20.10 -8.69
CA CYS A 50 9.72 20.47 -8.08
C CYS A 50 9.83 21.84 -7.39
N ALA A 51 8.73 22.57 -7.24
CA ALA A 51 8.70 23.85 -6.50
C ALA A 51 8.22 23.63 -5.06
N SER A 52 7.12 22.91 -4.95
CA SER A 52 6.42 22.58 -3.72
C SER A 52 5.75 21.22 -3.84
N GLY A 53 5.27 20.67 -2.73
CA GLY A 53 4.50 19.43 -2.72
C GLY A 53 3.75 19.21 -1.41
N ALA A 54 2.87 18.22 -1.42
CA ALA A 54 2.28 17.69 -0.19
C ALA A 54 3.35 16.91 0.57
N VAL A 55 3.45 17.12 1.89
CA VAL A 55 4.52 16.53 2.71
C VAL A 55 3.98 15.83 3.93
N ILE A 56 4.55 14.65 4.19
CA ILE A 56 4.45 13.92 5.44
C ILE A 56 5.75 14.18 6.21
N VAL A 57 5.63 14.66 7.45
CA VAL A 57 6.76 14.92 8.35
C VAL A 57 6.68 13.95 9.52
N HIS A 58 7.72 13.15 9.72
CA HIS A 58 7.86 12.26 10.87
C HIS A 58 9.33 12.16 11.29
N ASP A 59 9.60 12.47 12.55
CA ASP A 59 10.94 12.54 13.13
C ASP A 59 11.91 13.40 12.29
N ASN A 60 12.98 12.81 11.78
CA ASN A 60 13.96 13.47 10.90
C ASN A 60 13.74 13.13 9.42
N THR A 61 12.57 12.58 9.08
CA THR A 61 12.23 12.14 7.73
C THR A 61 11.04 12.92 7.20
N ASN A 62 11.18 13.39 5.97
CA ASN A 62 10.15 14.05 5.22
C ASN A 62 9.91 13.27 3.93
N VAL A 63 8.65 12.99 3.62
CA VAL A 63 8.24 12.37 2.36
C VAL A 63 7.34 13.34 1.62
N TRP A 64 7.80 13.80 0.45
CA TRP A 64 7.01 14.67 -0.42
C TRP A 64 6.41 13.87 -1.56
N ARG A 65 5.22 14.31 -1.96
CA ARG A 65 4.68 14.11 -3.29
C ARG A 65 4.57 15.46 -3.97
N CYS A 66 5.33 15.66 -5.04
CA CYS A 66 5.42 16.95 -5.73
C CYS A 66 5.16 16.83 -7.22
N GLN A 67 4.53 17.86 -7.78
CA GLN A 67 4.35 17.98 -9.22
C GLN A 67 5.66 18.48 -9.85
N VAL A 68 6.08 17.80 -10.92
CA VAL A 68 7.27 18.19 -11.69
C VAL A 68 6.99 19.51 -12.41
N LYS A 69 7.95 20.43 -12.38
CA LYS A 69 7.85 21.72 -13.07
C LYS A 69 7.84 21.52 -14.59
N PRO A 70 7.12 22.39 -15.34
CA PRO A 70 7.21 22.43 -16.80
C PRO A 70 8.67 22.51 -17.31
N GLY A 71 9.03 21.62 -18.22
CA GLY A 71 10.37 21.50 -18.81
C GLY A 71 11.33 20.61 -18.01
N PHE A 72 10.87 19.99 -16.92
CA PHE A 72 11.62 18.96 -16.19
C PHE A 72 11.07 17.55 -16.38
N GLU A 73 9.84 17.40 -16.89
CA GLU A 73 9.16 16.12 -17.05
C GLU A 73 9.99 15.13 -17.86
N ASP A 74 10.55 15.56 -18.99
CA ASP A 74 11.41 14.72 -19.84
C ASP A 74 12.74 14.37 -19.15
N LYS A 75 13.24 15.23 -18.25
CA LYS A 75 14.52 15.02 -17.55
C LYS A 75 14.40 13.97 -16.46
N VAL A 76 13.27 13.95 -15.76
CA VAL A 76 12.99 12.99 -14.68
C VAL A 76 12.09 11.85 -15.13
N ASN A 77 11.61 11.90 -16.37
CA ASN A 77 10.66 10.97 -16.98
C ASN A 77 9.42 10.72 -16.09
N ALA A 78 8.84 11.80 -15.55
CA ALA A 78 7.74 11.72 -14.60
C ALA A 78 6.89 13.00 -14.58
N THR A 79 5.61 12.87 -14.24
CA THR A 79 4.71 14.02 -13.99
C THR A 79 4.71 14.42 -12.51
N TYR A 80 4.84 13.45 -11.60
CA TYR A 80 5.02 13.68 -10.18
C TYR A 80 6.24 12.90 -9.69
N LEU A 81 6.77 13.30 -8.54
CA LEU A 81 7.84 12.59 -7.84
C LEU A 81 7.44 12.33 -6.39
N ILE A 82 7.85 11.17 -5.90
CA ILE A 82 8.02 10.91 -4.48
C ILE A 82 9.46 11.21 -4.12
N VAL A 83 9.67 12.08 -3.15
CA VAL A 83 10.99 12.48 -2.69
C VAL A 83 11.07 12.17 -1.21
N VAL A 84 12.17 11.56 -0.77
CA VAL A 84 12.42 11.26 0.63
C VAL A 84 13.68 12.00 1.06
N GLU A 85 13.55 12.83 2.08
CA GLU A 85 14.65 13.51 2.75
C GLU A 85 14.78 12.97 4.16
N LYS A 86 16.00 12.66 4.57
CA LYS A 86 16.33 12.24 5.93
C LYS A 86 17.49 13.09 6.44
N GLY A 87 17.23 13.84 7.51
CA GLY A 87 18.23 14.71 8.15
C GLY A 87 18.87 15.74 7.21
N GLY A 88 18.09 16.44 6.38
CA GLY A 88 18.62 17.48 5.48
C GLY A 88 19.09 16.97 4.13
N ARG A 89 18.99 15.67 3.84
CA ARG A 89 19.53 15.05 2.62
C ARG A 89 18.47 14.23 1.90
N ILE A 90 18.34 14.42 0.59
CA ILE A 90 17.55 13.53 -0.25
C ILE A 90 18.21 12.16 -0.25
N VAL A 91 17.50 11.14 0.24
CA VAL A 91 17.97 9.75 0.33
C VAL A 91 17.30 8.83 -0.68
N ALA A 92 16.09 9.17 -1.15
CA ALA A 92 15.42 8.46 -2.22
C ALA A 92 14.58 9.42 -3.08
N GLN A 93 14.45 9.07 -4.35
CA GLN A 93 13.56 9.74 -5.29
C GLN A 93 12.94 8.67 -6.19
N GLU A 94 11.62 8.70 -6.31
CA GLU A 94 10.87 7.78 -7.16
C GLU A 94 9.91 8.51 -8.06
N ARG A 95 9.73 7.93 -9.25
CA ARG A 95 8.76 8.41 -10.21
C ARG A 95 7.34 8.19 -9.73
N ASP A 96 6.48 9.17 -9.92
CA ASP A 96 5.05 9.04 -9.67
C ASP A 96 4.24 9.47 -10.90
N ASP A 97 3.97 8.52 -11.79
CA ASP A 97 3.27 8.78 -13.06
C ASP A 97 1.75 8.90 -12.91
N ILE A 98 1.30 9.48 -11.82
CA ILE A 98 -0.12 9.62 -11.56
C ILE A 98 -0.72 10.65 -12.53
N ILE A 99 -1.69 10.22 -13.34
CA ILE A 99 -2.36 11.08 -14.34
C ILE A 99 -3.54 11.85 -13.70
N GLY A 100 -3.99 11.51 -12.49
CA GLY A 100 -5.08 12.20 -11.79
C GLY A 100 -5.08 11.99 -10.27
N GLY A 101 -5.89 12.73 -9.51
CA GLY A 101 -5.97 12.56 -8.05
C GLY A 101 -5.10 13.55 -7.26
N PRO A 102 -5.44 13.79 -5.98
CA PRO A 102 -4.90 14.93 -5.24
C PRO A 102 -3.51 14.60 -4.68
N LEU A 103 -2.62 15.61 -4.65
CA LEU A 103 -1.25 15.50 -4.18
C LEU A 103 -1.14 15.01 -2.72
N ASP A 104 -2.15 15.31 -1.90
CA ASP A 104 -2.20 14.96 -0.49
C ASP A 104 -2.72 13.53 -0.20
N ALA A 105 -3.18 12.79 -1.22
CA ALA A 105 -3.59 11.39 -1.09
C ALA A 105 -2.39 10.43 -1.12
N MET A 106 -1.44 10.67 -0.22
CA MET A 106 -0.30 9.81 0.07
C MET A 106 -0.39 9.28 1.49
N ARG A 107 0.08 8.05 1.70
CA ARG A 107 0.22 7.38 2.98
C ARG A 107 1.62 6.83 3.11
N TRP A 108 2.13 6.87 4.32
CA TRP A 108 3.37 6.21 4.70
C TRP A 108 3.11 5.34 5.93
N HIS A 109 3.48 4.07 5.82
CA HIS A 109 3.48 3.10 6.91
C HIS A 109 4.90 2.61 7.16
N GLU A 110 5.19 2.28 8.41
CA GLU A 110 6.39 1.56 8.79
C GLU A 110 5.99 0.15 9.21
N VAL A 111 6.66 -0.84 8.62
CA VAL A 111 6.31 -2.26 8.78
C VAL A 111 7.60 -3.04 8.94
N ASP A 112 7.65 -3.92 9.94
CA ASP A 112 8.73 -4.90 10.11
C ASP A 112 8.29 -6.21 9.44
N PHE A 113 8.65 -6.38 8.17
CA PHE A 113 8.16 -7.53 7.40
C PHE A 113 8.77 -8.85 7.85
N ASP A 114 10.07 -8.88 8.11
CA ASP A 114 10.84 -10.10 8.41
C ASP A 114 11.09 -10.33 9.90
N ARG A 115 10.65 -9.42 10.76
CA ARG A 115 10.80 -9.45 12.23
C ARG A 115 12.24 -9.29 12.71
N ASP A 116 13.09 -8.65 11.92
CA ASP A 116 14.47 -8.34 12.32
C ASP A 116 14.58 -7.08 13.22
N GLY A 117 13.45 -6.40 13.45
CA GLY A 117 13.34 -5.18 14.27
C GLY A 117 13.67 -3.90 13.51
N LYS A 118 14.13 -3.98 12.27
CA LYS A 118 14.16 -2.87 11.32
C LYS A 118 12.80 -2.78 10.64
N ARG A 119 12.48 -1.59 10.15
CA ARG A 119 11.17 -1.32 9.54
C ARG A 119 11.36 -0.86 8.13
N GLU A 120 10.84 -1.62 7.18
CA GLU A 120 10.61 -1.16 5.83
C GLU A 120 9.60 -0.03 5.81
N HIS A 121 9.63 0.75 4.73
CA HIS A 121 8.73 1.87 4.55
C HIS A 121 7.80 1.60 3.39
N VAL A 122 6.49 1.56 3.68
CA VAL A 122 5.45 1.39 2.67
C VAL A 122 4.89 2.77 2.32
N ILE A 123 5.10 3.21 1.09
CA ILE A 123 4.48 4.42 0.54
C ILE A 123 3.33 4.01 -0.38
N ALA A 124 2.12 4.43 -0.02
CA ALA A 124 0.92 4.21 -0.83
C ALA A 124 0.37 5.55 -1.34
N THR A 125 0.19 5.66 -2.65
CA THR A 125 -0.31 6.86 -3.33
C THR A 125 -1.56 6.54 -4.11
N ARG A 126 -2.65 7.27 -3.84
CA ARG A 126 -3.91 7.06 -4.57
C ARG A 126 -3.81 7.66 -5.97
N VAL A 127 -4.04 6.82 -6.98
CA VAL A 127 -3.91 7.15 -8.40
C VAL A 127 -5.24 7.66 -8.94
N ILE A 128 -6.32 6.91 -8.76
CA ILE A 128 -7.62 7.29 -9.31
C ILE A 128 -8.74 6.63 -8.50
N GLU A 129 -9.95 7.16 -8.63
CA GLU A 129 -11.16 6.51 -8.17
C GLU A 129 -12.08 6.26 -9.37
N THR A 130 -12.55 5.02 -9.53
CA THR A 130 -13.47 4.69 -10.62
C THR A 130 -14.88 5.22 -10.31
N PRO A 131 -15.54 5.94 -11.22
CA PRO A 131 -16.85 6.53 -10.94
C PRO A 131 -17.96 5.52 -10.64
N ALA A 132 -17.97 4.35 -11.30
CA ALA A 132 -19.08 3.40 -11.24
C ALA A 132 -19.22 2.69 -9.88
N HIS A 133 -18.10 2.45 -9.20
CA HIS A 133 -18.07 1.67 -7.95
C HIS A 133 -17.29 2.37 -6.82
N ALA A 134 -16.78 3.58 -7.08
CA ALA A 134 -15.88 4.31 -6.20
C ALA A 134 -14.65 3.48 -5.78
N ILE A 135 -14.27 2.47 -6.59
CA ILE A 135 -13.09 1.65 -6.31
C ILE A 135 -11.86 2.55 -6.44
N GLN A 136 -11.01 2.53 -5.42
CA GLN A 136 -9.82 3.36 -5.39
C GLN A 136 -8.61 2.56 -5.83
N ASN A 137 -7.93 3.05 -6.86
CA ASN A 137 -6.68 2.48 -7.29
C ASN A 137 -5.51 3.15 -6.58
N TRP A 138 -4.64 2.34 -6.02
CA TRP A 138 -3.44 2.76 -5.30
C TRP A 138 -2.20 2.19 -5.96
N ARG A 139 -1.13 2.98 -5.94
CA ARG A 139 0.21 2.49 -6.17
C ARG A 139 0.91 2.31 -4.83
N VAL A 140 1.54 1.16 -4.61
CA VAL A 140 2.19 0.83 -3.34
C VAL A 140 3.66 0.50 -3.59
N ARG A 141 4.55 1.15 -2.86
CA ARG A 141 6.01 0.91 -2.92
C ARG A 141 6.53 0.54 -1.56
N ILE A 142 7.41 -0.44 -1.53
CA ILE A 142 8.09 -0.89 -0.31
C ILE A 142 9.56 -0.53 -0.46
N PHE A 143 10.08 0.29 0.46
CA PHE A 143 11.48 0.67 0.55
C PHE A 143 12.16 -0.08 1.69
N SER A 144 13.45 -0.35 1.55
CA SER A 144 14.28 -0.83 2.65
C SER A 144 14.30 0.17 3.81
N ALA A 145 14.61 -0.30 5.01
CA ALA A 145 14.63 0.52 6.24
C ALA A 145 15.61 1.72 6.20
N ASP A 146 16.59 1.70 5.30
CA ASP A 146 17.53 2.79 5.07
C ASP A 146 17.18 3.65 3.84
N TRP A 147 16.06 3.38 3.18
CA TRP A 147 15.60 3.99 1.93
C TRP A 147 16.49 3.75 0.71
N ALA A 148 17.54 2.93 0.82
CA ALA A 148 18.53 2.76 -0.24
C ALA A 148 18.01 1.95 -1.45
N LYS A 149 16.97 1.13 -1.26
CA LYS A 149 16.39 0.26 -2.27
C LYS A 149 14.87 0.31 -2.23
N VAL A 150 14.24 0.36 -3.40
CA VAL A 150 12.85 -0.08 -3.57
C VAL A 150 12.85 -1.61 -3.66
N ILE A 151 12.31 -2.26 -2.63
CA ILE A 151 12.19 -3.72 -2.55
C ILE A 151 11.11 -4.20 -3.53
N ALA A 152 9.97 -3.50 -3.56
CA ALA A 152 8.83 -3.85 -4.39
C ALA A 152 8.05 -2.62 -4.84
N SER A 153 7.42 -2.73 -6.00
CA SER A 153 6.47 -1.73 -6.53
C SER A 153 5.26 -2.44 -7.11
N PHE A 154 4.09 -2.10 -6.59
CA PHE A 154 2.79 -2.51 -7.10
C PHE A 154 2.16 -1.31 -7.77
N GLU A 155 2.06 -1.38 -9.11
CA GLU A 155 1.53 -0.28 -9.91
C GLU A 155 0.01 -0.10 -9.77
N SER A 156 -0.68 -1.12 -9.24
CA SER A 156 -2.13 -1.16 -9.12
C SER A 156 -2.54 -2.07 -7.96
N VAL A 157 -3.12 -1.48 -6.92
CA VAL A 157 -3.72 -2.13 -5.75
C VAL A 157 -5.08 -1.49 -5.50
N GLU A 158 -6.13 -2.29 -5.56
CA GLU A 158 -7.50 -1.80 -5.48
C GLU A 158 -8.01 -1.78 -4.04
N ASP A 159 -8.42 -0.60 -3.56
CA ASP A 159 -8.78 -0.28 -2.19
C ASP A 159 -7.66 -0.64 -1.21
N PHE A 160 -6.68 0.23 -0.98
CA PHE A 160 -5.60 -0.01 -0.02
C PHE A 160 -5.86 0.70 1.31
N GLY A 161 -5.46 0.05 2.42
CA GLY A 161 -5.54 0.58 3.77
C GLY A 161 -4.55 -0.09 4.72
N PRO A 162 -4.38 0.42 5.96
CA PRO A 162 -3.44 -0.14 6.93
C PRO A 162 -3.74 -1.60 7.32
N ASP A 163 -4.99 -2.06 7.12
CA ASP A 163 -5.39 -3.44 7.37
C ASP A 163 -5.05 -4.40 6.22
N ALA A 164 -4.58 -3.89 5.07
CA ALA A 164 -3.92 -4.69 4.05
C ALA A 164 -2.50 -5.12 4.49
N LEU A 165 -2.02 -4.63 5.64
CA LEU A 165 -0.71 -4.94 6.22
C LEU A 165 -0.91 -5.64 7.57
N PHE A 166 -0.83 -6.97 7.59
CA PHE A 166 -1.18 -7.76 8.76
C PHE A 166 -0.32 -9.01 8.89
N ARG A 167 -0.49 -9.74 10.00
CA ARG A 167 0.02 -11.10 10.20
C ARG A 167 -1.08 -11.98 10.78
N VAL A 168 -0.99 -13.28 10.53
CA VAL A 168 -1.98 -14.25 11.00
C VAL A 168 -1.72 -14.65 12.45
N SER A 169 -0.47 -14.60 12.91
CA SER A 169 -0.11 -14.77 14.32
C SER A 169 1.08 -13.87 14.69
N GLU A 170 1.32 -13.65 15.99
CA GLU A 170 2.43 -12.81 16.48
C GLU A 170 3.79 -13.29 15.99
N ASP A 171 3.92 -14.60 15.78
CA ASP A 171 5.17 -15.24 15.41
C ASP A 171 5.47 -15.23 13.90
N GLN A 172 4.50 -14.83 13.08
CA GLN A 172 4.64 -14.81 11.63
C GLN A 172 5.10 -13.44 11.10
N PRO A 173 5.82 -13.44 9.96
CA PRO A 173 6.17 -12.20 9.27
C PRO A 173 4.92 -11.42 8.88
N CYS A 174 5.07 -10.11 8.74
CA CYS A 174 4.01 -9.29 8.19
C CYS A 174 3.83 -9.60 6.70
N VAL A 175 2.58 -9.46 6.25
CA VAL A 175 2.17 -9.67 4.88
C VAL A 175 1.47 -8.44 4.35
N LEU A 176 1.63 -8.19 3.07
CA LEU A 176 0.85 -7.26 2.28
C LEU A 176 -0.20 -8.05 1.50
N LEU A 177 -1.45 -7.60 1.59
CA LEU A 177 -2.56 -8.05 0.76
C LEU A 177 -2.67 -7.12 -0.45
N GLN A 178 -2.30 -7.63 -1.62
CA GLN A 178 -2.55 -6.95 -2.89
C GLN A 178 -3.92 -7.36 -3.39
N THR A 179 -4.75 -6.38 -3.75
CA THR A 179 -6.13 -6.59 -4.16
C THR A 179 -6.37 -6.09 -5.57
N VAL A 180 -7.20 -6.83 -6.32
CA VAL A 180 -7.64 -6.48 -7.67
C VAL A 180 -9.11 -6.85 -7.87
N TYR A 181 -9.81 -6.08 -8.70
CA TYR A 181 -11.18 -6.40 -9.11
C TYR A 181 -11.20 -6.97 -10.53
N ASP A 182 -11.81 -8.14 -10.69
CA ASP A 182 -12.06 -8.77 -11.98
C ASP A 182 -13.54 -8.69 -12.31
N ALA A 183 -13.88 -8.41 -13.57
CA ALA A 183 -15.23 -8.63 -14.07
C ALA A 183 -15.50 -10.14 -14.14
N VAL A 184 -16.62 -10.57 -13.56
CA VAL A 184 -17.10 -11.96 -13.63
C VAL A 184 -17.79 -12.19 -14.97
N ASP A 185 -18.55 -11.19 -15.41
CA ASP A 185 -19.23 -11.14 -16.69
C ASP A 185 -19.32 -9.68 -17.15
N ALA A 186 -18.97 -9.44 -18.42
CA ALA A 186 -18.98 -8.11 -19.02
C ALA A 186 -20.41 -7.55 -19.20
N GLU A 187 -21.43 -8.41 -19.25
CA GLU A 187 -22.82 -7.99 -19.46
C GLU A 187 -23.54 -7.57 -18.16
N THR A 188 -23.12 -8.12 -17.02
CA THR A 188 -23.82 -7.93 -15.74
C THR A 188 -23.16 -6.89 -14.83
N GLU A 189 -22.01 -6.32 -15.24
CA GLU A 189 -21.16 -5.46 -14.42
C GLU A 189 -20.78 -6.08 -13.06
N GLN A 190 -20.90 -7.41 -12.93
CA GLN A 190 -20.60 -8.11 -11.68
C GLN A 190 -19.09 -8.20 -11.50
N LEU A 191 -18.61 -7.74 -10.35
CA LEU A 191 -17.20 -7.77 -9.99
C LEU A 191 -16.93 -8.84 -8.93
N LYS A 192 -15.72 -9.39 -8.95
CA LYS A 192 -15.14 -10.16 -7.86
C LYS A 192 -13.86 -9.48 -7.36
N LEU A 193 -13.69 -9.43 -6.05
CA LEU A 193 -12.46 -9.01 -5.40
C LEU A 193 -11.55 -10.22 -5.22
N LYS A 194 -10.31 -10.08 -5.64
CA LYS A 194 -9.25 -11.09 -5.47
C LYS A 194 -8.15 -10.51 -4.62
N GLY A 195 -7.50 -11.39 -3.86
CA GLY A 195 -6.36 -11.04 -3.03
C GLY A 195 -5.15 -11.91 -3.34
N GLU A 196 -3.97 -11.33 -3.33
CA GLU A 196 -2.69 -12.04 -3.34
C GLU A 196 -1.89 -11.61 -2.10
N LEU A 197 -1.21 -12.57 -1.48
CA LEU A 197 -0.42 -12.32 -0.28
C LEU A 197 1.06 -12.24 -0.64
N TRP A 198 1.71 -11.21 -0.11
CA TRP A 198 3.11 -10.94 -0.32
C TRP A 198 3.80 -10.74 1.01
N THR A 199 5.06 -11.15 1.11
CA THR A 199 5.93 -10.79 2.23
C THR A 199 7.26 -10.28 1.70
N VAL A 200 8.02 -9.62 2.57
CA VAL A 200 9.41 -9.27 2.32
C VAL A 200 10.26 -10.13 3.23
N ALA A 201 11.20 -10.87 2.64
CA ALA A 201 12.15 -11.70 3.35
C ALA A 201 13.53 -11.48 2.75
N ASP A 202 14.53 -11.24 3.60
CA ASP A 202 15.90 -10.97 3.18
C ASP A 202 16.03 -9.83 2.15
N GLY A 203 15.17 -8.80 2.26
CA GLY A 203 15.14 -7.64 1.35
C GLY A 203 14.62 -7.93 -0.06
N GLU A 204 13.92 -9.05 -0.25
CA GLU A 204 13.29 -9.46 -1.50
C GLU A 204 11.80 -9.72 -1.32
N LEU A 205 11.01 -9.47 -2.37
CA LEU A 205 9.57 -9.74 -2.38
C LEU A 205 9.30 -11.22 -2.66
N ALA A 206 8.46 -11.85 -1.85
CA ALA A 206 8.02 -13.22 -2.04
C ALA A 206 6.50 -13.32 -2.03
N ALA A 207 5.95 -13.99 -3.05
CA ALA A 207 4.55 -14.40 -3.04
C ALA A 207 4.34 -15.52 -2.01
N LEU A 208 3.20 -15.47 -1.32
CA LEU A 208 2.80 -16.49 -0.37
C LEU A 208 1.64 -17.32 -0.92
N ASP A 209 1.65 -18.60 -0.60
CA ASP A 209 0.49 -19.46 -0.78
C ASP A 209 -0.63 -19.05 0.19
N GLY A 210 -1.86 -19.54 -0.03
CA GLY A 210 -2.97 -19.27 0.88
C GLY A 210 -3.62 -17.88 0.71
N ALA A 211 -3.59 -17.36 -0.52
CA ALA A 211 -4.43 -16.25 -0.94
C ALA A 211 -5.89 -16.46 -0.46
N PRO A 212 -6.59 -15.38 -0.07
CA PRO A 212 -7.99 -15.48 0.32
C PRO A 212 -8.83 -15.97 -0.86
N GLU A 213 -9.95 -16.62 -0.57
CA GLU A 213 -10.91 -16.99 -1.62
C GLU A 213 -11.46 -15.72 -2.30
N ASP A 214 -11.48 -15.73 -3.64
CA ASP A 214 -12.13 -14.69 -4.44
C ASP A 214 -13.55 -14.44 -3.93
N ARG A 215 -13.92 -13.17 -3.73
CA ARG A 215 -15.25 -12.81 -3.24
C ARG A 215 -16.04 -12.05 -4.29
N LEU A 216 -17.18 -12.62 -4.70
CA LEU A 216 -18.18 -11.89 -5.48
C LEU A 216 -18.71 -10.70 -4.67
N LEU A 217 -18.78 -9.55 -5.31
CA LEU A 217 -19.36 -8.36 -4.70
C LEU A 217 -20.88 -8.46 -4.79
N ASP A 218 -21.51 -8.48 -3.62
CA ASP A 218 -22.96 -8.52 -3.50
C ASP A 218 -23.57 -7.12 -3.44
N ALA A 219 -24.90 -7.06 -3.38
CA ALA A 219 -25.62 -5.80 -3.28
C ALA A 219 -25.29 -5.02 -1.98
N ALA A 220 -24.89 -5.70 -0.90
CA ALA A 220 -24.54 -5.05 0.36
C ALA A 220 -23.20 -4.31 0.24
N PHE A 221 -22.21 -4.92 -0.43
CA PHE A 221 -20.97 -4.25 -0.80
C PHE A 221 -21.22 -2.99 -1.62
N ILE A 222 -22.01 -3.11 -2.69
CA ILE A 222 -22.32 -1.97 -3.57
C ILE A 222 -23.04 -0.87 -2.80
N ALA A 223 -23.97 -1.24 -1.90
CA ALA A 223 -24.69 -0.30 -1.05
C ALA A 223 -23.75 0.42 -0.07
N GLU A 224 -22.83 -0.27 0.59
CA GLU A 224 -21.81 0.34 1.46
C GLU A 224 -20.99 1.37 0.68
N ARG A 225 -20.49 1.01 -0.52
CA ARG A 225 -19.67 1.91 -1.33
C ARG A 225 -20.41 3.12 -1.87
N ARG A 226 -21.74 3.01 -2.10
CA ARG A 226 -22.60 4.10 -2.58
C ARG A 226 -23.04 5.08 -1.49
N GLN A 227 -22.86 4.77 -0.21
CA GLN A 227 -23.23 5.68 0.89
C GLN A 227 -22.37 6.96 0.95
N GLY A 228 -21.41 7.11 0.03
CA GLY A 228 -20.53 8.28 -0.07
C GLY A 228 -19.36 8.15 0.90
N MET A 229 -18.22 8.73 0.53
CA MET A 229 -17.08 8.85 1.45
C MET A 229 -17.44 9.81 2.57
N VAL A 230 -17.39 9.35 3.83
CA VAL A 230 -17.22 10.28 4.94
C VAL A 230 -15.83 10.91 4.77
N PRO A 231 -15.69 12.25 4.83
CA PRO A 231 -14.39 12.90 4.82
C PRO A 231 -13.47 12.30 5.89
N GLY A 232 -12.41 11.61 5.48
CA GLY A 232 -11.50 10.87 6.37
C GLY A 232 -11.47 9.35 6.15
N GLU A 233 -12.49 8.77 5.52
CA GLU A 233 -12.57 7.35 5.13
C GLU A 233 -12.01 7.10 3.72
N ILE A 234 -10.89 7.75 3.39
CA ILE A 234 -10.16 7.43 2.15
C ILE A 234 -9.63 5.99 2.22
N GLU A 235 -9.52 5.41 3.41
CA GLU A 235 -9.02 4.05 3.62
C GLU A 235 -10.20 3.08 3.55
N ARG A 236 -10.42 2.53 2.36
CA ARG A 236 -11.35 1.42 2.15
C ARG A 236 -10.60 0.11 2.39
N THR A 237 -11.22 -0.79 3.15
CA THR A 237 -10.56 -1.92 3.82
C THR A 237 -10.92 -3.24 3.14
N PRO A 238 -10.20 -3.69 2.09
CA PRO A 238 -10.52 -4.90 1.34
C PRO A 238 -10.30 -6.15 2.19
N TYR A 239 -9.41 -6.09 3.18
CA TYR A 239 -9.17 -7.17 4.12
C TYR A 239 -10.46 -7.55 4.84
N ARG A 240 -11.25 -6.57 5.28
CA ARG A 240 -12.58 -6.81 5.88
C ARG A 240 -13.45 -7.65 4.94
N TRP A 241 -13.49 -7.33 3.66
CA TRP A 241 -14.34 -8.05 2.70
C TRP A 241 -13.79 -9.42 2.33
N LEU A 242 -12.47 -9.60 2.18
CA LEU A 242 -11.89 -10.90 1.85
C LEU A 242 -11.86 -11.88 3.03
N TYR A 243 -11.69 -11.39 4.26
CA TYR A 243 -11.46 -12.24 5.43
C TYR A 243 -12.57 -12.22 6.48
N ARG A 244 -13.33 -11.12 6.62
CA ARG A 244 -14.50 -11.10 7.52
C ARG A 244 -15.76 -11.45 6.74
N ARG A 245 -16.44 -12.52 7.16
CA ARG A 245 -17.83 -12.74 6.78
C ARG A 245 -18.67 -11.65 7.44
N ASP A 246 -18.86 -10.52 6.78
CA ASP A 246 -19.88 -9.54 7.15
C ASP A 246 -21.29 -10.14 6.92
N HIS A 247 -21.66 -11.15 7.70
CA HIS A 247 -23.00 -11.75 7.71
C HIS A 247 -23.71 -11.73 9.07
N ASP A 248 -23.10 -11.18 10.13
CA ASP A 248 -23.74 -11.18 11.45
C ASP A 248 -24.62 -9.95 11.73
N ARG A 249 -24.84 -9.07 10.75
CA ARG A 249 -25.76 -7.92 10.91
C ARG A 249 -27.23 -8.21 10.56
N THR A 250 -27.56 -9.46 10.21
CA THR A 250 -28.94 -9.94 10.03
C THR A 250 -29.37 -10.97 11.08
N GLY A 251 -28.76 -10.95 12.27
CA GLY A 251 -29.04 -11.90 13.37
C GLY A 251 -29.47 -11.29 14.70
N SER A 252 -29.91 -10.02 14.75
CA SER A 252 -30.45 -9.42 15.98
C SER A 252 -31.69 -8.59 15.66
N ALA A 253 -32.70 -9.26 15.12
CA ALA A 253 -34.08 -8.82 15.17
C ALA A 253 -34.96 -10.04 15.37
N GLN A 254 -35.04 -10.51 16.62
CA GLN A 254 -36.25 -10.92 17.35
C GLN A 254 -35.88 -11.37 18.76
#